data_AF-A0A0V8EGS9-F1
#
_entry.id   AF-A0A0V8EGS9-F1
#
_cell.length_a   1.000
_cell.length_b   1.000
_cell.length_c   1.000
_cell.angle_alpha   90.00
_cell.angle_beta   90.00
_cell.angle_gamma   90.00
#
_symmetry.space_group_name_H-M   'P 1'
#
loop_
_entity.id
_entity.type
_entity.pdbx_description
1 polymer ?
#
loop_
_entity_poly.entity_id
_entity_poly.type
_entity_poly.pdbx_seq_one_letter_code
_entity_poly.pdbx_strand_id
1 'polypeptide(L)'
;MTNQTNSNIPYPDYALAQYSAYQTLVSSNLYELPINIKKLIRSYGIHIQTYTDFAKDCHISIDNVIFMCASKDGCTMKRSDGSYLLLYNDSIKSKGRIRYTLAHELGHYILKHHSKNNKIKISRGNFLKNLDKLEYNKLEQEANYFAKRFLVPLPIVDKITNKLNFIDVPILVNIFGITQQPANYIINELSKRRNRVYSYKESYQLNRKFQNFIANHYNNKTCLSCQYDYEVSFNFCPSCGQNFFIIPDFTNTTLLKLLRTTNSMNYPTLNLDAEGRIKDLCPICQNETLYGNYCQICGIDIINKCTGIKASNGGIFTSSLPCSTPLKGDARYCTDCGANSTFLENGLLKNWTDAP
;
A
#
# COMPACT_ATOMS: atom_id res chain seq x y z
N MET A 1 -26.10 24.35 51.47
CA MET A 1 -25.52 25.39 50.59
C MET A 1 -24.02 25.32 50.81
N THR A 2 -23.14 24.96 49.88
CA THR A 2 -23.14 25.14 48.42
C THR A 2 -22.26 24.05 47.75
N ASN A 3 -22.86 23.37 46.77
CA ASN A 3 -22.31 22.87 45.51
C ASN A 3 -20.88 22.31 45.44
N GLN A 4 -20.79 20.98 45.53
CA GLN A 4 -19.87 20.22 44.69
C GLN A 4 -20.44 20.11 43.28
N THR A 5 -19.84 20.81 42.32
CA THR A 5 -19.99 20.51 40.88
C THR A 5 -18.60 20.46 40.25
N ASN A 6 -17.89 19.34 40.45
CA ASN A 6 -16.81 18.97 39.54
C ASN A 6 -17.46 18.50 38.23
N SER A 7 -17.77 19.43 37.35
CA SER A 7 -18.15 19.13 35.97
C SER A 7 -16.91 18.61 35.23
N ASN A 8 -16.72 17.29 35.21
CA ASN A 8 -15.72 16.62 34.38
C ASN A 8 -15.98 16.96 32.90
N ILE A 9 -15.18 17.86 32.33
CA ILE A 9 -15.24 18.21 30.91
C ILE A 9 -14.91 16.94 30.11
N PRO A 10 -15.78 16.50 29.17
CA PRO A 10 -15.55 15.28 28.41
C PRO A 10 -14.36 15.47 27.45
N TYR A 11 -13.20 14.88 27.76
CA TYR A 11 -12.00 14.91 26.91
C TYR A 11 -12.07 13.83 25.80
N PRO A 12 -11.56 14.11 24.58
CA PRO A 12 -11.47 13.12 23.50
C PRO A 12 -10.59 11.91 23.83
N ASP A 13 -11.11 10.72 23.58
CA ASP A 13 -10.36 9.47 23.69
C ASP A 13 -9.56 9.19 22.41
N TYR A 14 -8.44 9.91 22.26
CA TYR A 14 -7.54 9.74 21.13
C TYR A 14 -6.90 8.34 21.08
N ALA A 15 -6.70 7.70 22.23
CA ALA A 15 -6.14 6.36 22.30
C ALA A 15 -7.11 5.34 21.69
N LEU A 16 -8.39 5.39 22.06
CA LEU A 16 -9.44 4.57 21.47
C LEU A 16 -9.60 4.84 19.97
N ALA A 17 -9.57 6.11 19.55
CA ALA A 17 -9.67 6.47 18.14
C ALA A 17 -8.51 5.90 17.30
N GLN A 18 -7.27 5.98 17.80
CA GLN A 18 -6.11 5.37 17.12
C GLN A 18 -6.19 3.85 17.11
N TYR A 19 -6.47 3.23 18.26
CA TYR A 19 -6.60 1.78 18.36
C TYR A 19 -7.66 1.27 17.37
N SER A 20 -8.83 1.90 17.35
CA SER A 20 -9.93 1.54 16.45
C SER A 20 -9.54 1.72 14.98
N ALA A 21 -8.82 2.78 14.63
CA ALA A 21 -8.32 2.99 13.27
C ALA A 21 -7.37 1.87 12.83
N TYR A 22 -6.42 1.49 13.69
CA TYR A 22 -5.45 0.44 13.39
C TYR A 22 -6.11 -0.95 13.34
N GLN A 23 -6.99 -1.27 14.29
CA GLN A 23 -7.75 -2.52 14.26
C GLN A 23 -8.65 -2.63 13.02
N THR A 24 -9.30 -1.53 12.62
CA THR A 24 -10.09 -1.48 11.38
C THR A 24 -9.26 -1.90 10.17
N LEU A 25 -8.00 -1.44 10.07
CA LEU A 25 -7.09 -1.85 9.00
C LEU A 25 -6.64 -3.30 9.17
N VAL A 26 -6.22 -3.71 10.37
CA VAL A 26 -5.75 -5.07 10.67
C VAL A 26 -6.81 -6.11 10.30
N SER A 27 -8.08 -5.87 10.65
CA SER A 27 -9.20 -6.77 10.38
C SER A 27 -9.75 -6.69 8.95
N SER A 28 -9.34 -5.71 8.15
CA SER A 28 -9.82 -5.56 6.76
C SER A 28 -9.10 -6.49 5.77
N ASN A 29 -9.69 -6.72 4.59
CA ASN A 29 -9.00 -7.39 3.46
C ASN A 29 -8.28 -6.40 2.53
N LEU A 30 -7.61 -5.40 3.12
CA LEU A 30 -6.87 -4.36 2.39
C LEU A 30 -5.37 -4.46 2.69
N TYR A 31 -4.59 -4.50 1.62
CA TYR A 31 -3.13 -4.73 1.70
C TYR A 31 -2.32 -3.65 0.97
N GLU A 32 -3.00 -2.68 0.36
CA GLU A 32 -2.44 -1.72 -0.60
C GLU A 32 -2.66 -0.28 -0.15
N LEU A 33 -1.73 0.62 -0.51
CA LEU A 33 -1.88 2.06 -0.36
C LEU A 33 -2.00 2.75 -1.73
N PRO A 34 -2.77 3.83 -1.84
CA PRO A 34 -3.62 4.42 -0.80
C PRO A 34 -4.84 3.55 -0.48
N ILE A 35 -5.28 3.52 0.78
CA ILE A 35 -6.38 2.66 1.25
C ILE A 35 -7.64 2.83 0.40
N ASN A 36 -8.19 1.73 -0.13
CA ASN A 36 -9.47 1.75 -0.85
C ASN A 36 -10.66 1.85 0.12
N ILE A 37 -10.92 3.08 0.57
CA ILE A 37 -11.89 3.35 1.61
C ILE A 37 -13.33 3.00 1.23
N LYS A 38 -13.73 3.21 -0.03
CA LYS A 38 -15.09 2.85 -0.49
C LYS A 38 -15.30 1.34 -0.44
N LYS A 39 -14.29 0.54 -0.81
CA LYS A 39 -14.33 -0.92 -0.68
C LYS A 39 -14.50 -1.34 0.78
N LEU A 40 -13.78 -0.70 1.70
CA LEU A 40 -13.90 -0.97 3.13
C LEU A 40 -15.28 -0.65 3.69
N ILE A 41 -15.79 0.55 3.41
CA ILE A 41 -17.07 1.00 3.95
C ILE A 41 -18.18 0.02 3.51
N ARG A 42 -18.15 -0.42 2.24
CA ARG A 42 -19.09 -1.43 1.74
C ARG A 42 -18.96 -2.79 2.42
N SER A 43 -17.77 -3.21 2.84
CA SER A 43 -17.61 -4.47 3.57
C SER A 43 -18.22 -4.45 4.97
N TYR A 44 -18.52 -3.27 5.52
CA TYR A 44 -19.31 -3.11 6.74
C TYR A 44 -20.83 -3.11 6.50
N GLY A 45 -21.29 -3.33 5.26
CA GLY A 45 -22.71 -3.25 4.89
C GLY A 45 -23.25 -1.81 4.83
N ILE A 46 -22.37 -0.80 4.81
CA ILE A 46 -22.75 0.60 4.72
C ILE A 46 -22.96 0.97 3.24
N HIS A 47 -24.15 1.45 2.90
CA HIS A 47 -24.43 1.98 1.57
C HIS A 47 -23.73 3.33 1.39
N ILE A 48 -23.08 3.54 0.26
CA ILE A 48 -22.38 4.78 -0.05
C ILE A 48 -23.06 5.42 -1.25
N GLN A 49 -23.46 6.68 -1.10
CA GLN A 49 -24.08 7.46 -2.16
C GLN A 49 -23.51 8.88 -2.19
N THR A 50 -23.51 9.50 -3.37
CA THR A 50 -23.10 10.89 -3.52
C THR A 50 -24.25 11.84 -3.15
N TYR A 51 -23.94 13.10 -2.84
CA TYR A 51 -24.98 14.11 -2.66
C TYR A 51 -25.77 14.31 -3.95
N THR A 52 -25.09 14.33 -5.10
CA THR A 52 -25.74 14.46 -6.41
C THR A 52 -26.72 13.33 -6.69
N ASP A 53 -26.34 12.07 -6.43
CA ASP A 53 -27.21 10.91 -6.68
C ASP A 53 -28.37 10.87 -5.68
N PHE A 54 -28.10 11.17 -4.40
CA PHE A 54 -29.15 11.22 -3.38
C PHE A 54 -30.18 12.32 -3.67
N ALA A 55 -29.71 13.51 -4.10
CA ALA A 55 -30.57 14.61 -4.51
C ALA A 55 -31.49 14.22 -5.67
N LYS A 56 -30.97 13.50 -6.67
CA LYS A 56 -31.75 12.98 -7.81
C LYS A 56 -32.79 11.96 -7.35
N ASP A 57 -32.38 10.97 -6.58
CA ASP A 57 -33.26 9.89 -6.11
C ASP A 57 -34.40 10.42 -5.23
N CYS A 58 -34.14 11.48 -4.46
CA CYS A 58 -35.13 12.10 -3.57
C CYS A 58 -35.88 13.27 -4.21
N HIS A 59 -35.56 13.65 -5.46
CA HIS A 59 -36.10 14.83 -6.14
C HIS A 59 -35.97 16.14 -5.33
N ILE A 60 -34.82 16.35 -4.70
CA ILE A 60 -34.50 17.56 -3.91
C ILE A 60 -33.24 18.26 -4.44
N SER A 61 -33.05 19.53 -4.08
CA SER A 61 -31.82 20.25 -4.41
C SER A 61 -30.63 19.75 -3.59
N ILE A 62 -29.41 19.96 -4.09
CA ILE A 62 -28.17 19.68 -3.33
C ILE A 62 -28.14 20.52 -2.04
N ASP A 63 -28.64 21.75 -2.05
CA ASP A 63 -28.73 22.59 -0.85
C ASP A 63 -29.61 21.96 0.24
N ASN A 64 -30.72 21.32 -0.16
CA ASN A 64 -31.55 20.56 0.78
C ASN A 64 -30.80 19.35 1.34
N VAL A 65 -29.99 18.65 0.53
CA VAL A 65 -29.12 17.56 1.03
C VAL A 65 -28.10 18.10 2.05
N ILE A 66 -27.44 19.22 1.74
CA ILE A 66 -26.48 19.86 2.65
C ILE A 66 -27.16 20.24 3.98
N PHE A 67 -28.37 20.81 3.90
CA PHE A 67 -29.17 21.15 5.07
C PHE A 67 -29.54 19.89 5.88
N MET A 68 -30.02 18.83 5.23
CA MET A 68 -30.34 17.53 5.85
C MET A 68 -29.12 16.80 6.44
N CYS A 69 -27.94 17.01 5.89
CA CYS A 69 -26.69 16.49 6.45
C CYS A 69 -26.03 17.46 7.44
N ALA A 70 -26.53 18.70 7.63
CA ALA A 70 -25.84 19.82 8.30
C ALA A 70 -24.33 19.88 8.00
N SER A 71 -23.95 19.53 6.77
CA SER A 71 -22.56 19.32 6.40
C SER A 71 -22.43 19.47 4.90
N LYS A 72 -21.48 20.31 4.49
CA LYS A 72 -21.12 20.51 3.09
C LYS A 72 -20.26 19.37 2.54
N ASP A 73 -19.73 18.50 3.39
CA ASP A 73 -18.73 17.52 3.02
C ASP A 73 -19.31 16.10 2.97
N GLY A 74 -20.04 15.69 4.01
CA GLY A 74 -20.62 14.36 4.09
C GLY A 74 -21.34 14.10 5.41
N CYS A 75 -22.11 13.02 5.46
CA CYS A 75 -22.77 12.57 6.68
C CYS A 75 -23.07 11.06 6.67
N THR A 76 -23.07 10.43 7.84
CA THR A 76 -23.49 9.04 8.05
C THR A 76 -24.79 9.01 8.83
N MET A 77 -25.76 8.24 8.32
CA MET A 77 -27.09 8.13 8.89
C MET A 77 -27.51 6.66 8.94
N LYS A 78 -28.13 6.24 10.04
CA LYS A 78 -28.78 4.92 10.13
C LYS A 78 -30.17 5.02 9.48
N ARG A 79 -30.62 4.03 8.73
CA ARG A 79 -31.93 3.98 8.10
C ARG A 79 -32.94 3.32 9.03
N SER A 80 -34.24 3.43 8.69
CA SER A 80 -35.33 2.82 9.47
C SER A 80 -35.22 1.29 9.56
N ASP A 81 -34.71 0.65 8.51
CA ASP A 81 -34.41 -0.78 8.42
C ASP A 81 -33.17 -1.22 9.23
N GLY A 82 -32.49 -0.28 9.89
CA GLY A 82 -31.30 -0.53 10.69
C GLY A 82 -29.98 -0.51 9.91
N SER A 83 -30.02 -0.45 8.58
CA SER A 83 -28.83 -0.29 7.74
C SER A 83 -28.23 1.11 7.85
N TYR A 84 -27.03 1.32 7.32
CA TYR A 84 -26.35 2.62 7.35
C TYR A 84 -26.16 3.16 5.93
N LEU A 85 -26.40 4.46 5.77
CA LEU A 85 -26.17 5.25 4.56
C LEU A 85 -25.12 6.30 4.85
N LEU A 86 -24.06 6.31 4.05
CA LEU A 86 -23.01 7.32 4.07
C LEU A 86 -23.12 8.16 2.80
N LEU A 87 -23.41 9.45 2.99
CA LEU A 87 -23.47 10.45 1.94
C LEU A 87 -22.19 11.29 1.92
N TYR A 88 -21.70 11.62 0.73
CA TYR A 88 -20.58 12.56 0.59
C TYR A 88 -20.79 13.48 -0.61
N ASN A 89 -20.26 14.70 -0.51
CA ASN A 89 -20.34 15.70 -1.56
C ASN A 89 -19.30 15.43 -2.66
N ASP A 90 -19.77 14.96 -3.80
CA ASP A 90 -18.98 14.64 -4.99
C ASP A 90 -18.58 15.89 -5.80
N SER A 91 -19.15 17.06 -5.53
CA SER A 91 -18.71 18.32 -6.15
C SER A 91 -17.35 18.81 -5.63
N ILE A 92 -16.83 18.21 -4.55
CA ILE A 92 -15.52 18.52 -3.99
C ILE A 92 -14.42 18.05 -4.96
N LYS A 93 -13.73 18.99 -5.62
CA LYS A 93 -12.65 18.70 -6.57
C LYS A 93 -11.49 17.89 -5.96
N SER A 94 -11.20 18.08 -4.67
CA SER A 94 -10.09 17.40 -4.00
C SER A 94 -10.45 15.95 -3.63
N LYS A 95 -9.89 15.00 -4.37
CA LYS A 95 -10.01 13.56 -4.06
C LYS A 95 -9.51 13.22 -2.65
N GLY A 96 -8.44 13.88 -2.19
CA GLY A 96 -7.91 13.71 -0.84
C GLY A 96 -8.90 14.18 0.24
N ARG A 97 -9.64 15.26 -0.02
CA ARG A 97 -10.69 15.74 0.90
C ARG A 97 -11.87 14.77 0.95
N ILE A 98 -12.34 14.28 -0.20
CA ILE A 98 -13.38 13.23 -0.24
C ILE A 98 -12.94 12.00 0.57
N ARG A 99 -11.69 11.55 0.41
CA ARG A 99 -11.14 10.42 1.17
C ARG A 99 -11.15 10.69 2.68
N TYR A 100 -10.76 11.90 3.09
CA TYR A 100 -10.82 12.32 4.48
C TYR A 100 -12.25 12.31 5.02
N THR A 101 -13.20 12.88 4.29
CA THR A 101 -14.62 12.87 4.66
C THR A 101 -15.14 11.45 4.85
N LEU A 102 -14.90 10.55 3.88
CA LEU A 102 -15.30 9.15 4.00
C LEU A 102 -14.68 8.46 5.24
N ALA A 103 -13.43 8.78 5.59
CA ALA A 103 -12.75 8.22 6.76
C ALA A 103 -13.27 8.79 8.07
N HIS A 104 -13.61 10.07 8.09
CA HIS A 104 -14.25 10.75 9.23
C HIS A 104 -15.60 10.12 9.54
N GLU A 105 -16.44 9.97 8.50
CA GLU A 105 -17.73 9.32 8.56
C GLU A 105 -17.64 7.85 9.02
N LEU A 106 -16.69 7.08 8.46
CA LEU A 106 -16.41 5.72 8.94
C LEU A 106 -15.97 5.72 10.41
N GLY A 107 -15.20 6.73 10.85
CA GLY A 107 -14.80 6.89 12.24
C GLY A 107 -15.98 7.01 13.19
N HIS A 108 -16.99 7.82 12.84
CA HIS A 108 -18.23 7.90 13.62
C HIS A 108 -18.96 6.55 13.73
N TYR A 109 -18.98 5.78 12.64
CA TYR A 109 -19.57 4.46 12.62
C TYR A 109 -18.81 3.47 13.53
N ILE A 110 -17.50 3.34 13.34
CA ILE A 110 -16.65 2.39 14.07
C ILE A 110 -16.61 2.71 15.57
N LEU A 111 -16.49 3.99 15.93
CA LEU A 111 -16.47 4.44 17.32
C LEU A 111 -17.87 4.46 17.98
N LYS A 112 -18.90 4.04 17.23
CA LYS A 112 -20.30 3.98 17.67
C LYS A 112 -20.82 5.31 18.20
N HIS A 113 -20.37 6.43 17.61
CA HIS A 113 -20.82 7.78 18.00
C HIS A 113 -22.33 7.95 17.80
N HIS A 114 -22.94 7.14 16.92
CA HIS A 114 -24.38 7.11 16.72
C HIS A 114 -25.17 6.36 17.82
N SER A 115 -24.53 5.49 18.61
CA SER A 115 -25.18 4.58 19.58
C SER A 115 -24.93 4.94 21.04
N LYS A 116 -23.91 5.73 21.35
CA LYS A 116 -23.54 6.07 22.75
C LYS A 116 -24.59 6.94 23.47
N ASN A 117 -25.62 7.41 22.76
CA ASN A 117 -26.73 8.16 23.33
C ASN A 117 -28.07 7.52 22.98
N ASN A 118 -28.67 6.80 23.95
CA ASN A 118 -29.97 6.11 23.89
C ASN A 118 -31.19 7.01 23.56
N LYS A 119 -30.98 8.27 23.15
CA LYS A 119 -32.01 9.22 22.72
C LYS A 119 -31.93 9.59 21.23
N ILE A 120 -31.02 9.00 20.44
CA ILE A 120 -30.58 9.61 19.17
C ILE A 120 -30.94 8.76 17.93
N LYS A 121 -32.07 9.08 17.28
CA LYS A 121 -32.46 8.62 15.93
C LYS A 121 -32.01 9.60 14.83
N ILE A 122 -30.77 9.52 14.36
CA ILE A 122 -30.43 9.79 12.93
C ILE A 122 -30.66 11.21 12.38
N SER A 123 -29.57 11.94 12.16
CA SER A 123 -29.24 12.79 10.98
C SER A 123 -28.34 13.94 11.44
N ARG A 124 -27.21 14.19 10.76
CA ARG A 124 -26.42 15.40 11.06
C ARG A 124 -27.25 16.68 10.87
N GLY A 125 -28.30 16.68 10.04
CA GLY A 125 -29.16 17.82 9.70
C GLY A 125 -29.90 18.54 10.81
N ASN A 126 -30.38 17.82 11.84
CA ASN A 126 -31.19 18.44 12.90
C ASN A 126 -31.00 17.83 14.29
N PHE A 127 -30.04 16.91 14.49
CA PHE A 127 -29.85 16.23 15.79
C PHE A 127 -29.07 16.98 16.85
N LEU A 128 -28.13 17.84 16.45
CA LEU A 128 -27.08 18.33 17.33
C LEU A 128 -27.46 19.58 18.15
N LYS A 129 -28.72 20.03 18.08
CA LYS A 129 -29.20 21.12 18.94
C LYS A 129 -29.40 20.69 20.40
N ASN A 130 -29.47 19.39 20.69
CA ASN A 130 -29.77 18.85 22.02
C ASN A 130 -28.59 18.14 22.72
N LEU A 131 -27.38 18.13 22.12
CA LEU A 131 -26.16 17.69 22.79
C LEU A 131 -25.47 18.90 23.43
N ASP A 132 -24.83 18.67 24.57
CA ASP A 132 -23.88 19.67 25.06
C ASP A 132 -22.79 19.88 24.01
N LYS A 133 -22.48 21.14 23.71
CA LYS A 133 -21.51 21.54 22.69
C LYS A 133 -20.15 20.87 22.92
N LEU A 134 -19.80 20.63 24.19
CA LEU A 134 -18.56 19.96 24.58
C LEU A 134 -18.54 18.49 24.16
N GLU A 135 -19.64 17.76 24.36
CA GLU A 135 -19.74 16.34 23.96
C GLU A 135 -19.71 16.20 22.44
N TYR A 136 -20.41 17.06 21.71
CA TYR A 136 -20.33 17.08 20.24
C TYR A 136 -18.90 17.31 19.75
N ASN A 137 -18.23 18.34 20.28
CA ASN A 137 -16.85 18.66 19.92
C ASN A 137 -15.89 17.51 20.24
N LYS A 138 -16.16 16.75 21.30
CA LYS A 138 -15.40 15.54 21.64
C LYS A 138 -15.50 14.48 20.55
N LEU A 139 -16.72 14.11 20.16
CA LEU A 139 -16.97 13.05 19.16
C LEU A 139 -16.41 13.42 17.78
N GLU A 140 -16.49 14.70 17.38
CA GLU A 140 -15.88 15.19 16.14
C GLU A 140 -14.34 15.12 16.20
N GLN A 141 -13.72 15.46 17.34
CA GLN A 141 -12.27 15.34 17.50
C GLN A 141 -11.79 13.88 17.43
N GLU A 142 -12.53 12.95 18.05
CA GLU A 142 -12.25 11.51 17.99
C GLU A 142 -12.38 10.98 16.55
N ALA A 143 -13.43 11.35 15.82
CA ALA A 143 -13.62 10.95 14.42
C ALA A 143 -12.54 11.53 13.49
N ASN A 144 -12.16 12.80 13.69
CA ASN A 144 -11.06 13.42 12.97
C ASN A 144 -9.73 12.70 13.23
N TYR A 145 -9.47 12.32 14.49
CA TYR A 145 -8.25 11.60 14.85
C TYR A 145 -8.22 10.19 14.28
N PHE A 146 -9.36 9.48 14.33
CA PHE A 146 -9.55 8.20 13.66
C PHE A 146 -9.20 8.32 12.18
N ALA A 147 -9.78 9.29 11.46
CA ALA A 147 -9.57 9.47 10.03
C ALA A 147 -8.08 9.68 9.69
N LYS A 148 -7.38 10.51 10.47
CA LYS A 148 -5.93 10.74 10.31
C LYS A 148 -5.12 9.45 10.49
N ARG A 149 -5.38 8.69 11.56
CA ARG A 149 -4.66 7.44 11.87
C ARG A 149 -5.00 6.31 10.92
N PHE A 150 -6.23 6.27 10.44
CA PHE A 150 -6.71 5.28 9.49
C PHE A 150 -6.14 5.51 8.09
N LEU A 151 -6.13 6.76 7.61
CA LEU A 151 -5.60 7.08 6.29
C LEU A 151 -4.07 7.09 6.26
N VAL A 152 -3.42 7.47 7.37
CA VAL A 152 -1.96 7.52 7.49
C VAL A 152 -1.50 6.84 8.78
N PRO A 153 -1.41 5.48 8.78
CA PRO A 153 -0.96 4.75 9.96
C PRO A 153 0.52 4.94 10.19
N LEU A 154 0.89 5.51 11.33
CA LEU A 154 2.27 5.84 11.67
C LEU A 154 3.23 4.65 11.61
N PRO A 155 2.87 3.42 12.04
CA PRO A 155 3.79 2.28 11.92
C PRO A 155 4.23 2.02 10.48
N ILE A 156 3.31 2.22 9.53
CA ILE A 156 3.58 2.08 8.10
C ILE A 156 4.45 3.24 7.62
N VAL A 157 4.15 4.47 8.06
CA VAL A 157 4.98 5.65 7.77
C VAL A 157 6.41 5.42 8.22
N ASP A 158 6.63 4.99 9.46
CA ASP A 158 7.95 4.69 10.01
C ASP A 158 8.70 3.65 9.17
N LYS A 159 8.01 2.57 8.76
CA LYS A 159 8.58 1.52 7.92
C LYS A 159 8.97 2.02 6.52
N ILE A 160 8.18 2.91 5.93
CA ILE A 160 8.50 3.54 4.63
C ILE A 160 9.65 4.55 4.80
N THR A 161 9.64 5.38 5.85
CA THR A 161 10.72 6.33 6.13
C THR A 161 12.05 5.61 6.31
N ASN A 162 12.08 4.47 7.00
CA ASN A 162 13.29 3.66 7.13
C ASN A 162 13.79 3.07 5.80
N LYS A 163 12.91 2.89 4.82
CA LYS A 163 13.28 2.40 3.48
C LYS A 163 13.78 3.52 2.57
N LEU A 164 13.14 4.69 2.64
CA LEU A 164 13.47 5.84 1.80
C LEU A 164 14.56 6.75 2.39
N ASN A 165 14.92 6.58 3.66
CA ASN A 165 15.79 7.46 4.46
C ASN A 165 15.30 8.92 4.62
N PHE A 166 14.25 9.30 3.90
CA PHE A 166 13.65 10.63 3.89
C PHE A 166 12.15 10.55 3.63
N ILE A 167 11.37 11.44 4.25
CA ILE A 167 9.94 11.60 3.96
C ILE A 167 9.52 13.05 4.14
N ASP A 168 8.64 13.53 3.27
CA ASP A 168 8.10 14.88 3.29
C ASP A 168 6.60 14.90 2.94
N VAL A 169 6.04 16.11 2.85
CA VAL A 169 4.61 16.32 2.59
C VAL A 169 4.18 15.78 1.21
N PRO A 170 4.85 16.14 0.09
CA PRO A 170 4.56 15.57 -1.23
C PRO A 170 4.54 14.03 -1.25
N ILE A 171 5.52 13.38 -0.62
CA ILE A 171 5.62 11.92 -0.57
C ILE A 171 4.41 11.32 0.15
N LEU A 172 4.05 11.86 1.33
CA LEU A 172 2.89 11.38 2.09
C LEU A 172 1.58 11.57 1.31
N VAL A 173 1.43 12.71 0.62
CA VAL A 173 0.27 12.98 -0.24
C VAL A 173 0.15 11.93 -1.34
N ASN A 174 1.25 11.58 -2.00
CA ASN A 174 1.27 10.59 -3.08
C ASN A 174 0.95 9.17 -2.56
N ILE A 175 1.67 8.71 -1.54
CA ILE A 175 1.55 7.34 -1.01
C ILE A 175 0.16 7.09 -0.41
N PHE A 176 -0.33 8.00 0.44
CA PHE A 176 -1.57 7.80 1.20
C PHE A 176 -2.81 8.40 0.53
N GLY A 177 -2.63 9.18 -0.54
CA GLY A 177 -3.72 9.81 -1.28
C GLY A 177 -4.50 10.81 -0.43
N ILE A 178 -3.79 11.62 0.36
CA ILE A 178 -4.36 12.62 1.27
C ILE A 178 -4.11 14.04 0.77
N THR A 179 -4.64 15.05 1.45
CA THR A 179 -4.29 16.46 1.18
C THR A 179 -3.02 16.87 1.93
N GLN A 180 -2.47 18.04 1.62
CA GLN A 180 -1.27 18.56 2.28
C GLN A 180 -1.47 18.79 3.79
N GLN A 181 -2.68 19.15 4.24
CA GLN A 181 -2.93 19.51 5.63
C GLN A 181 -2.73 18.31 6.61
N PRO A 182 -3.33 17.12 6.40
CA PRO A 182 -3.00 15.94 7.20
C PRO A 182 -1.52 15.53 7.08
N ALA A 183 -0.91 15.68 5.90
CA ALA A 183 0.50 15.34 5.71
C ALA A 183 1.43 16.25 6.55
N ASN A 184 1.19 17.56 6.58
CA ASN A 184 1.91 18.51 7.43
C ASN A 184 1.80 18.15 8.92
N TYR A 185 0.60 17.75 9.36
CA TYR A 185 0.40 17.30 10.74
C TYR A 185 1.28 16.09 11.06
N ILE A 186 1.32 15.10 10.17
CA ILE A 186 2.14 13.89 10.34
C ILE A 186 3.63 14.22 10.36
N ILE A 187 4.14 15.05 9.44
CA ILE A 187 5.55 15.47 9.43
C ILE A 187 5.94 16.18 10.73
N ASN A 188 5.10 17.11 11.21
CA ASN A 188 5.31 17.78 12.50
C ASN A 188 5.25 16.81 13.68
N GLU A 189 4.46 15.74 13.58
CA GLU A 189 4.42 14.72 14.60
C GLU A 189 5.68 13.84 14.59
N LEU A 190 6.15 13.43 13.41
CA LEU A 190 7.38 12.66 13.24
C LEU A 190 8.61 13.42 13.72
N SER A 191 8.69 14.73 13.45
CA SER A 191 9.81 15.56 13.93
C SER A 191 9.86 15.61 15.47
N LYS A 192 8.70 15.64 16.14
CA LYS A 192 8.59 15.58 17.61
C LYS A 192 8.88 14.19 18.19
N ARG A 193 8.70 13.13 17.40
CA ARG A 193 8.91 11.73 17.81
C ARG A 193 10.36 11.27 17.81
N ARG A 194 11.28 11.98 17.16
CA ARG A 194 12.71 11.62 17.07
C ARG A 194 13.39 11.37 18.44
N ASN A 195 12.76 11.76 19.56
CA ASN A 195 13.24 11.53 20.92
C ASN A 195 12.43 10.50 21.75
N ARG A 196 11.46 9.76 21.18
CA ARG A 196 10.64 8.78 21.93
C ARG A 196 10.33 7.54 21.11
N VAL A 197 10.98 6.41 21.43
CA VAL A 197 10.68 5.10 20.86
C VAL A 197 9.40 4.58 21.52
N TYR A 198 8.26 4.68 20.83
CA TYR A 198 7.05 3.98 21.24
C TYR A 198 6.89 2.70 20.43
N SER A 199 7.20 1.56 21.06
CA SER A 199 6.91 0.24 20.51
C SER A 199 5.48 -0.16 20.90
N TYR A 200 4.52 0.07 20.01
CA TYR A 200 3.14 -0.41 20.17
C TYR A 200 2.99 -1.80 19.53
N LYS A 201 2.24 -2.72 20.17
CA LYS A 201 1.95 -4.06 19.65
C LYS A 201 1.19 -3.99 18.31
N GLU A 202 0.34 -2.98 18.14
CA GLU A 202 -0.40 -2.68 16.91
C GLU A 202 0.53 -2.35 15.73
N SER A 203 1.73 -1.83 16.00
CA SER A 203 2.73 -1.54 14.97
C SER A 203 3.17 -2.81 14.24
N TYR A 204 3.33 -3.91 14.95
CA TYR A 204 3.74 -5.19 14.35
C TYR A 204 2.68 -5.73 13.37
N GLN A 205 1.40 -5.73 13.77
CA GLN A 205 0.32 -6.26 12.95
C GLN A 205 0.14 -5.48 11.64
N LEU A 206 0.16 -4.14 11.72
CA LEU A 206 0.11 -3.29 10.53
C LEU A 206 1.33 -3.46 9.65
N ASN A 207 2.53 -3.51 10.23
CA ASN A 207 3.77 -3.70 9.47
C ASN A 207 3.82 -5.03 8.73
N ARG A 208 3.30 -6.10 9.34
CA ARG A 208 3.15 -7.41 8.70
C ARG A 208 2.11 -7.35 7.59
N LYS A 209 0.96 -6.71 7.83
CA LYS A 209 -0.12 -6.61 6.84
C LYS A 209 0.32 -5.92 5.55
N PHE A 210 1.05 -4.82 5.66
CA PHE A 210 1.54 -4.05 4.50
C PHE A 210 2.97 -4.42 4.08
N GLN A 211 3.54 -5.52 4.59
CA GLN A 211 4.93 -5.86 4.31
C GLN A 211 5.19 -6.13 2.82
N ASN A 212 4.28 -6.83 2.15
CA ASN A 212 4.41 -7.19 0.74
C ASN A 212 4.27 -5.94 -0.12
N PHE A 213 3.30 -5.07 0.20
CA PHE A 213 3.16 -3.77 -0.45
C PHE A 213 4.47 -2.97 -0.40
N ILE A 214 5.03 -2.80 0.82
CA ILE A 214 6.26 -2.03 1.02
C ILE A 214 7.44 -2.72 0.30
N ALA A 215 7.56 -4.04 0.40
CA ALA A 215 8.63 -4.77 -0.26
C ALA A 215 8.57 -4.62 -1.79
N ASN A 216 7.41 -4.84 -2.40
CA ASN A 216 7.23 -4.73 -3.84
C ASN A 216 7.49 -3.30 -4.34
N HIS A 217 7.13 -2.28 -3.56
CA HIS A 217 7.30 -0.90 -3.97
C HIS A 217 8.72 -0.36 -3.76
N TYR A 218 9.41 -0.78 -2.69
CA TYR A 218 10.65 -0.14 -2.23
C TYR A 218 11.87 -1.06 -2.17
N ASN A 219 11.74 -2.39 -2.31
CA ASN A 219 12.89 -3.30 -2.38
C ASN A 219 13.30 -3.65 -3.82
N ASN A 220 12.48 -3.28 -4.81
CA ASN A 220 12.76 -3.56 -6.21
C ASN A 220 13.02 -2.27 -6.97
N LYS A 221 13.97 -2.29 -7.90
CA LYS A 221 14.22 -1.26 -8.90
C LYS A 221 13.76 -1.74 -10.27
N THR A 222 13.53 -0.79 -11.17
CA THR A 222 13.03 -1.10 -12.52
C THR A 222 14.13 -0.86 -13.54
N CYS A 223 14.41 -1.85 -14.37
CA CYS A 223 15.36 -1.72 -15.48
C CYS A 223 14.80 -0.75 -16.53
N LEU A 224 15.61 0.21 -16.98
CA LEU A 224 15.19 1.14 -18.04
C LEU A 224 15.25 0.52 -19.45
N SER A 225 16.01 -0.55 -19.63
CA SER A 225 16.17 -1.22 -20.93
C SER A 225 15.03 -2.21 -21.22
N CYS A 226 14.67 -3.03 -20.24
CA CYS A 226 13.69 -4.12 -20.43
C CYS A 226 12.48 -4.04 -19.48
N GLN A 227 12.39 -3.00 -18.64
CA GLN A 227 11.27 -2.74 -17.72
C GLN A 227 11.02 -3.86 -16.69
N TYR A 228 11.97 -4.79 -16.53
CA TYR A 228 11.93 -5.80 -15.48
C TYR A 228 12.14 -5.17 -14.09
N ASP A 229 11.32 -5.58 -13.12
CA ASP A 229 11.50 -5.23 -11.72
C ASP A 229 12.35 -6.29 -11.01
N TYR A 230 13.40 -5.85 -10.32
CA TYR A 230 14.33 -6.76 -9.63
C TYR A 230 14.91 -6.12 -8.38
N GLU A 231 15.50 -6.93 -7.50
CA GLU A 231 15.98 -6.48 -6.18
C GLU A 231 17.00 -5.34 -6.30
N VAL A 232 16.88 -4.34 -5.40
CA VAL A 232 17.78 -3.17 -5.38
C VAL A 232 19.25 -3.54 -5.17
N SER A 233 19.51 -4.65 -4.48
CA SER A 233 20.84 -5.21 -4.19
C SER A 233 21.60 -5.69 -5.44
N PHE A 234 20.89 -6.04 -6.52
CA PHE A 234 21.53 -6.57 -7.72
C PHE A 234 22.17 -5.46 -8.55
N ASN A 235 23.44 -5.59 -8.92
CA ASN A 235 24.13 -4.55 -9.71
C ASN A 235 23.65 -4.50 -11.17
N PHE A 236 23.31 -5.66 -11.73
CA PHE A 236 22.86 -5.82 -13.10
C PHE A 236 21.46 -6.42 -13.16
N CYS A 237 20.70 -6.06 -14.19
CA CYS A 237 19.39 -6.63 -14.44
C CYS A 237 19.52 -8.12 -14.79
N PRO A 238 18.87 -9.03 -14.06
CA PRO A 238 18.96 -10.47 -14.34
C PRO A 238 18.33 -10.85 -15.69
N SER A 239 17.45 -10.01 -16.26
CA SER A 239 16.78 -10.31 -17.53
C SER A 239 17.57 -9.84 -18.75
N CYS A 240 18.20 -8.66 -18.71
CA CYS A 240 18.87 -8.07 -19.89
C CYS A 240 20.36 -7.75 -19.69
N GLY A 241 20.91 -7.96 -18.49
CA GLY A 241 22.33 -7.73 -18.18
C GLY A 241 22.74 -6.26 -18.08
N GLN A 242 21.81 -5.31 -18.30
CA GLN A 242 22.08 -3.87 -18.20
C GLN A 242 22.06 -3.37 -16.76
N ASN A 243 22.79 -2.30 -16.48
CA ASN A 243 22.84 -1.63 -15.16
C ASN A 243 22.19 -0.24 -15.16
N PHE A 244 21.34 0.05 -16.15
CA PHE A 244 20.53 1.27 -16.21
C PHE A 244 19.17 1.01 -15.58
N PHE A 245 18.89 1.65 -14.45
CA PHE A 245 17.69 1.40 -13.66
C PHE A 245 17.21 2.64 -12.92
N ILE A 246 15.95 2.61 -12.48
CA ILE A 246 15.37 3.57 -11.55
C ILE A 246 15.15 2.87 -10.21
N ILE A 247 15.73 3.43 -9.15
CA ILE A 247 15.49 2.99 -7.76
C ILE A 247 14.25 3.72 -7.23
N PRO A 248 13.42 3.07 -6.40
CA PRO A 248 12.36 3.75 -5.66
C PRO A 248 12.93 4.85 -4.75
N ASP A 249 12.67 6.10 -5.15
CA ASP A 249 12.93 7.28 -4.35
C ASP A 249 11.75 8.26 -4.42
N PHE A 250 11.91 9.39 -3.74
CA PHE A 250 10.87 10.41 -3.64
C PHE A 250 10.54 11.09 -4.98
N THR A 251 11.50 11.18 -5.91
CA THR A 251 11.32 11.82 -7.22
C THR A 251 10.65 10.89 -8.23
N ASN A 252 10.89 9.59 -8.10
CA ASN A 252 10.54 8.62 -9.12
C ASN A 252 9.34 7.73 -8.76
N THR A 253 8.74 7.91 -7.58
CA THR A 253 7.61 7.08 -7.11
C THR A 253 6.43 7.06 -8.11
N THR A 254 6.07 8.21 -8.70
CA THR A 254 4.98 8.29 -9.69
C THR A 254 5.35 7.59 -11.00
N LEU A 255 6.58 7.81 -11.47
CA LEU A 255 7.08 7.19 -12.70
C LEU A 255 7.17 5.67 -12.57
N LEU A 256 7.73 5.18 -11.46
CA LEU A 256 7.78 3.74 -11.15
C LEU A 256 6.39 3.13 -11.06
N LYS A 257 5.45 3.81 -10.40
CA LYS A 257 4.06 3.34 -10.35
C LYS A 257 3.48 3.20 -11.76
N LEU A 258 3.70 4.18 -12.63
CA LEU A 258 3.24 4.11 -14.02
C LEU A 258 3.88 2.91 -14.73
N LEU A 259 5.21 2.83 -14.77
CA LEU A 259 5.97 1.77 -15.43
C LEU A 259 5.51 0.36 -15.00
N ARG A 260 5.35 0.15 -13.69
CA ARG A 260 4.93 -1.13 -13.11
C ARG A 260 3.49 -1.50 -13.42
N THR A 261 2.61 -0.51 -13.62
CA THR A 261 1.20 -0.78 -13.94
C THR A 261 0.94 -0.94 -15.43
N THR A 262 1.76 -0.33 -16.29
CA THR A 262 1.52 -0.35 -17.74
C THR A 262 2.34 -1.41 -18.46
N ASN A 263 3.58 -1.67 -18.02
CA ASN A 263 4.57 -2.39 -18.83
C ASN A 263 5.46 -3.34 -17.99
N SER A 264 4.96 -3.89 -16.88
CA SER A 264 5.75 -4.87 -16.12
C SER A 264 5.92 -6.15 -16.93
N MET A 265 7.15 -6.38 -17.42
CA MET A 265 7.50 -7.59 -18.17
C MET A 265 7.72 -8.74 -17.20
N ASN A 266 7.02 -9.85 -17.43
CA ASN A 266 7.22 -11.09 -16.69
C ASN A 266 7.90 -12.11 -17.59
N TYR A 267 9.10 -12.55 -17.19
CA TYR A 267 9.85 -13.51 -17.98
C TYR A 267 9.66 -14.94 -17.42
N PRO A 268 9.70 -15.97 -18.30
CA PRO A 268 9.68 -17.35 -17.86
C PRO A 268 10.75 -17.65 -16.82
N THR A 269 10.37 -18.41 -15.79
CA THR A 269 11.19 -18.81 -14.65
C THR A 269 11.18 -20.34 -14.56
N LEU A 270 12.34 -20.96 -14.43
CA LEU A 270 12.45 -22.38 -14.13
C LEU A 270 12.37 -22.60 -12.61
N ASN A 271 11.59 -23.57 -12.17
CA ASN A 271 11.47 -23.88 -10.74
C ASN A 271 12.74 -24.59 -10.26
N LEU A 272 13.28 -24.09 -9.14
CA LEU A 272 14.48 -24.65 -8.52
C LEU A 272 14.15 -25.27 -7.15
N ASP A 273 14.95 -26.24 -6.74
CA ASP A 273 14.95 -26.78 -5.37
C ASP A 273 15.73 -25.88 -4.39
N ALA A 274 15.87 -26.30 -3.14
CA ALA A 274 16.55 -25.52 -2.10
C ALA A 274 18.05 -25.35 -2.36
N GLU A 275 18.65 -26.25 -3.17
CA GLU A 275 20.05 -26.21 -3.57
C GLU A 275 20.27 -25.45 -4.90
N GLY A 276 19.20 -24.95 -5.53
CA GLY A 276 19.25 -24.19 -6.78
C GLY A 276 19.30 -25.05 -8.04
N ARG A 277 18.99 -26.35 -7.95
CA ARG A 277 18.87 -27.26 -9.09
C ARG A 277 17.46 -27.21 -9.68
N ILE A 278 17.31 -27.44 -10.98
CA ILE A 278 15.99 -27.58 -11.61
C ILE A 278 15.20 -28.67 -10.86
N LYS A 279 14.01 -28.28 -10.39
CA LYS A 279 13.11 -29.15 -9.62
C LYS A 279 12.23 -30.02 -10.51
N ASP A 280 11.88 -29.49 -11.68
CA ASP A 280 11.02 -30.15 -12.64
C ASP A 280 11.83 -31.11 -13.56
N LEU A 281 11.16 -31.66 -14.57
CA LEU A 281 11.79 -32.49 -15.60
C LEU A 281 12.93 -31.74 -16.31
N CYS A 282 13.93 -32.46 -16.81
CA CYS A 282 14.98 -31.87 -17.65
C CYS A 282 14.34 -31.12 -18.85
N PRO A 283 14.56 -29.80 -19.03
CA PRO A 283 13.89 -29.05 -20.10
C PRO A 283 14.28 -29.48 -21.52
N ILE A 284 15.43 -30.15 -21.68
CA ILE A 284 15.95 -30.64 -22.97
C ILE A 284 15.41 -32.03 -23.33
N CYS A 285 15.56 -33.02 -22.44
CA CYS A 285 15.26 -34.43 -22.73
C CYS A 285 14.11 -35.02 -21.89
N GLN A 286 13.47 -34.21 -21.05
CA GLN A 286 12.34 -34.61 -20.19
C GLN A 286 12.65 -35.73 -19.17
N ASN A 287 13.93 -35.98 -18.90
CA ASN A 287 14.35 -36.92 -17.87
C ASN A 287 13.76 -36.55 -16.50
N GLU A 288 13.08 -37.52 -15.87
CA GLU A 288 12.35 -37.35 -14.62
C GLU A 288 13.25 -37.42 -13.38
N THR A 289 14.41 -38.06 -13.50
CA THR A 289 15.33 -38.25 -12.39
C THR A 289 16.57 -37.40 -12.63
N LEU A 290 16.76 -36.31 -11.90
CA LEU A 290 17.97 -35.49 -12.00
C LEU A 290 18.94 -35.86 -10.86
N TYR A 291 20.22 -36.10 -11.18
CA TYR A 291 21.23 -36.48 -10.19
C TYR A 291 22.45 -35.53 -10.21
N GLY A 292 22.88 -35.09 -9.03
CA GLY A 292 24.01 -34.17 -8.91
C GLY A 292 23.68 -32.77 -9.45
N ASN A 293 24.57 -32.22 -10.30
CA ASN A 293 24.49 -30.85 -10.82
C ASN A 293 24.24 -30.79 -12.34
N TYR A 294 23.96 -31.92 -12.97
CA TYR A 294 23.68 -32.03 -14.40
C TYR A 294 22.64 -33.12 -14.68
N CYS A 295 22.04 -33.13 -15.86
CA CYS A 295 21.18 -34.22 -16.30
C CYS A 295 22.04 -35.39 -16.79
N GLN A 296 21.90 -36.57 -16.21
CA GLN A 296 22.68 -37.75 -16.60
C GLN A 296 22.35 -38.29 -18.00
N ILE A 297 21.22 -37.88 -18.59
CA ILE A 297 20.79 -38.31 -19.93
C ILE A 297 21.37 -37.42 -21.02
N CYS A 298 21.25 -36.10 -20.90
CA CYS A 298 21.69 -35.16 -21.93
C CYS A 298 22.90 -34.30 -21.54
N GLY A 299 23.42 -34.45 -20.33
CA GLY A 299 24.60 -33.74 -19.83
C GLY A 299 24.40 -32.27 -19.45
N ILE A 300 23.17 -31.73 -19.56
CA ILE A 300 22.95 -30.30 -19.35
C ILE A 300 23.12 -29.89 -17.89
N ASP A 301 23.76 -28.76 -17.62
CA ASP A 301 23.81 -28.15 -16.28
C ASP A 301 22.38 -27.83 -15.81
N ILE A 302 22.01 -28.33 -14.63
CA ILE A 302 20.70 -28.07 -14.01
C ILE A 302 20.76 -27.00 -12.91
N ILE A 303 21.92 -26.41 -12.68
CA ILE A 303 22.12 -25.25 -11.80
C ILE A 303 22.46 -24.05 -12.67
N ASN A 304 21.76 -22.94 -12.44
CA ASN A 304 22.05 -21.71 -13.14
C ASN A 304 23.30 -21.04 -12.55
N LYS A 305 24.32 -20.79 -13.36
CA LYS A 305 25.61 -20.24 -12.91
C LYS A 305 26.01 -19.07 -13.79
N CYS A 306 26.83 -18.18 -13.25
CA CYS A 306 27.53 -17.18 -14.03
C CYS A 306 28.54 -17.89 -14.96
N THR A 307 28.60 -17.52 -16.24
CA THR A 307 29.64 -18.05 -17.15
C THR A 307 30.92 -17.23 -17.13
N GLY A 308 30.88 -16.01 -16.56
CA GLY A 308 31.96 -15.03 -16.65
C GLY A 308 32.12 -14.39 -18.03
N ILE A 309 31.31 -14.79 -19.01
CA ILE A 309 31.35 -14.33 -20.40
C ILE A 309 30.34 -13.19 -20.57
N LYS A 310 30.78 -12.05 -21.08
CA LYS A 310 29.94 -10.88 -21.33
C LYS A 310 30.09 -10.37 -22.75
N ALA A 311 28.97 -10.17 -23.44
CA ALA A 311 28.96 -9.49 -24.74
C ALA A 311 28.99 -7.96 -24.52
N SER A 312 29.93 -7.28 -25.17
CA SER A 312 29.92 -5.82 -25.28
C SER A 312 29.01 -5.36 -26.43
N ASN A 313 28.62 -4.08 -26.44
CA ASN A 313 27.73 -3.49 -27.46
C ASN A 313 28.26 -3.62 -28.92
N GLY A 314 29.55 -3.97 -29.11
CA GLY A 314 30.15 -4.23 -30.41
C GLY A 314 30.30 -5.72 -30.78
N GLY A 315 29.68 -6.63 -30.02
CA GLY A 315 29.79 -8.08 -30.26
C GLY A 315 31.10 -8.72 -29.78
N ILE A 316 31.98 -7.94 -29.15
CA ILE A 316 33.22 -8.47 -28.55
C ILE A 316 32.87 -9.13 -27.22
N PHE A 317 33.24 -10.40 -27.08
CA PHE A 317 33.09 -11.14 -25.83
C PHE A 317 34.29 -10.91 -24.93
N THR A 318 34.03 -10.55 -23.67
CA THR A 318 35.04 -10.54 -22.61
C THR A 318 34.78 -11.71 -21.68
N SER A 319 35.86 -12.36 -21.24
CA SER A 319 35.80 -13.45 -20.27
C SER A 319 36.46 -12.99 -18.97
N SER A 320 35.82 -13.33 -17.86
CA SER A 320 36.25 -13.02 -16.50
C SER A 320 35.98 -14.23 -15.61
N LEU A 321 36.55 -14.23 -14.40
CA LEU A 321 36.28 -15.31 -13.45
C LEU A 321 34.77 -15.34 -13.12
N PRO A 322 34.09 -16.49 -13.27
CA PRO A 322 32.69 -16.63 -12.91
C PRO A 322 32.40 -16.30 -11.44
N CYS A 323 31.26 -15.65 -11.20
CA CYS A 323 30.75 -15.47 -9.84
C CYS A 323 30.34 -16.82 -9.24
N SER A 324 30.67 -17.05 -7.97
CA SER A 324 30.48 -18.37 -7.33
C SER A 324 29.04 -18.68 -6.93
N THR A 325 28.20 -17.65 -6.76
CA THR A 325 26.83 -17.82 -6.29
C THR A 325 25.93 -18.36 -7.40
N PRO A 326 25.17 -19.45 -7.15
CA PRO A 326 24.12 -19.89 -8.07
C PRO A 326 23.10 -18.79 -8.34
N LEU A 327 22.68 -18.69 -9.60
CA LEU A 327 21.72 -17.71 -10.07
C LEU A 327 20.29 -18.25 -9.91
N LYS A 328 19.31 -17.34 -9.87
CA LYS A 328 17.89 -17.70 -9.83
C LYS A 328 17.43 -18.30 -11.17
N GLY A 329 16.31 -19.04 -11.14
CA GLY A 329 15.79 -19.76 -12.31
C GLY A 329 15.23 -18.88 -13.44
N ASP A 330 15.10 -17.58 -13.20
CA ASP A 330 14.69 -16.54 -14.17
C ASP A 330 15.87 -15.73 -14.72
N ALA A 331 17.04 -15.83 -14.08
CA ALA A 331 18.19 -15.01 -14.39
C ALA A 331 18.86 -15.47 -15.69
N ARG A 332 18.78 -14.63 -16.72
CA ARG A 332 19.51 -14.77 -17.99
C ARG A 332 20.93 -14.26 -17.88
N TYR A 333 21.14 -13.30 -16.98
CA TYR A 333 22.42 -12.66 -16.71
C TYR A 333 22.75 -12.66 -15.21
N CYS A 334 24.03 -12.72 -14.89
CA CYS A 334 24.54 -12.63 -13.53
C CYS A 334 24.24 -11.26 -12.92
N THR A 335 23.64 -11.24 -11.73
CA THR A 335 23.26 -10.02 -11.01
C THR A 335 24.45 -9.21 -10.50
N ASP A 336 25.62 -9.82 -10.40
CA ASP A 336 26.83 -9.21 -9.82
C ASP A 336 27.74 -8.58 -10.87
N CYS A 337 27.94 -9.24 -12.03
CA CYS A 337 28.87 -8.79 -13.09
C CYS A 337 28.20 -8.55 -14.47
N GLY A 338 26.96 -8.98 -14.66
CA GLY A 338 26.23 -8.85 -15.93
C GLY A 338 26.69 -9.81 -17.03
N ALA A 339 27.49 -10.83 -16.70
CA ALA A 339 27.83 -11.91 -17.62
C ALA A 339 26.62 -12.82 -17.89
N ASN A 340 26.68 -13.59 -18.97
CA ASN A 340 25.64 -14.53 -19.33
C ASN A 340 25.52 -15.64 -18.28
N SER A 341 24.31 -16.19 -18.16
CA SER A 341 24.03 -17.33 -17.31
C SER A 341 24.14 -18.63 -18.10
N THR A 342 24.43 -19.75 -17.42
CA THR A 342 24.42 -21.06 -18.07
C THR A 342 23.04 -21.41 -18.63
N PHE A 343 21.95 -20.98 -18.00
CA PHE A 343 20.61 -21.23 -18.53
C PHE A 343 20.33 -20.48 -19.84
N LEU A 344 20.88 -19.27 -20.00
CA LEU A 344 20.79 -18.52 -21.26
C LEU A 344 21.63 -19.18 -22.35
N GLU A 345 22.91 -19.47 -22.07
CA GLU A 345 23.84 -20.07 -23.05
C GLU A 345 23.38 -21.46 -23.51
N ASN A 346 22.82 -22.25 -22.60
CA ASN A 346 22.32 -23.59 -22.89
C ASN A 346 20.93 -23.60 -23.54
N GLY A 347 20.34 -22.42 -23.82
CA GLY A 347 19.02 -22.30 -24.44
C GLY A 347 17.85 -22.73 -23.55
N LEU A 348 18.07 -22.91 -22.25
CA LEU A 348 17.00 -23.20 -21.28
C LEU A 348 16.12 -21.98 -21.02
N LEU A 349 16.70 -20.78 -21.12
CA LEU A 349 16.00 -19.50 -21.14
C LEU A 349 16.26 -18.80 -22.47
N LYS A 350 15.20 -18.35 -23.14
CA LYS A 350 15.32 -17.49 -24.32
C LYS A 350 15.82 -16.10 -23.96
N ASN A 351 16.43 -15.40 -24.93
CA ASN A 351 16.79 -13.99 -24.77
C ASN A 351 15.55 -13.16 -24.39
N TRP A 352 15.74 -12.07 -23.64
CA TRP A 352 14.65 -11.20 -23.20
C TRP A 352 13.96 -10.48 -24.36
N THR A 353 14.64 -10.27 -25.49
CA THR A 353 14.04 -9.73 -26.74
C THR A 353 13.13 -10.72 -27.44
N ASP A 354 13.32 -12.02 -27.20
CA ASP A 354 12.62 -13.10 -27.87
C ASP A 354 11.53 -13.72 -26.98
N ALA A 355 11.41 -13.20 -25.75
CA ALA A 355 10.34 -13.54 -24.83
C ALA A 355 9.09 -12.69 -25.17
N PRO A 356 7.89 -13.29 -25.17
CA PRO A 356 6.65 -12.66 -25.62
C PRO A 356 6.23 -11.45 -24.79
#